data_AF-A0A838GJI4-F1
#
_entry.id   AF-A0A838GJI4-F1
#
_cell.length_a   1.000
_cell.length_b   1.000
_cell.length_c   1.000
_cell.angle_alpha   90.00
_cell.angle_beta   90.00
_cell.angle_gamma   90.00
#
_symmetry.space_group_name_H-M   'P 1'
#
loop_
_entity.id
_entity.type
_entity.pdbx_description
1 polymer ?
#
loop_
_entity_poly.entity_id
_entity_poly.type
_entity_poly.pdbx_seq_one_letter_code
_entity_poly.pdbx_strand_id
1 'polypeptide(L)'
;MRSPDSIGSVARASGRRRPASVLGLVALALLVSGCSSEELPRLGLPEAVTDKGRVVVNLWQGSWIAALLVGALVWGLIAYVVIVYRRRASHEGSLPTQTRYNLPIEILYTVTPLLAVVVLFYFTWRDQNELLEL
;
A
#
# COMPACT_ATOMS: atom_id res chain seq x y z
N MET A 1 -53.60 4.08 -44.42
CA MET A 1 -52.99 2.97 -43.65
C MET A 1 -51.47 3.19 -43.65
N ARG A 2 -50.90 3.93 -42.68
CA ARG A 2 -50.26 3.53 -41.38
C ARG A 2 -49.06 2.59 -41.62
N SER A 3 -47.81 2.81 -41.20
CA SER A 3 -47.01 3.87 -40.55
C SER A 3 -45.52 3.50 -40.80
N PRO A 4 -44.55 4.42 -40.84
CA PRO A 4 -43.13 4.10 -40.81
C PRO A 4 -42.70 3.63 -39.40
N ASP A 5 -42.08 2.45 -39.31
CA ASP A 5 -41.58 1.91 -38.03
C ASP A 5 -40.18 2.43 -37.72
N SER A 6 -40.04 2.93 -36.49
CA SER A 6 -38.94 3.70 -35.95
C SER A 6 -37.64 2.90 -35.78
N ILE A 7 -36.52 3.48 -36.21
CA ILE A 7 -35.19 3.09 -35.74
C ILE A 7 -35.10 3.42 -34.25
N GLY A 8 -35.16 2.39 -33.41
CA GLY A 8 -35.02 2.50 -31.96
C GLY A 8 -33.65 3.07 -31.59
N SER A 9 -33.64 4.19 -30.87
CA SER A 9 -32.42 4.81 -30.36
C SER A 9 -31.72 3.88 -29.37
N VAL A 10 -30.45 3.55 -29.62
CA VAL A 10 -29.59 2.88 -28.64
C VAL A 10 -29.32 3.86 -27.49
N ALA A 11 -29.95 3.63 -26.34
CA ALA A 11 -29.71 4.40 -25.13
C ALA A 11 -28.23 4.22 -24.70
N ARG A 12 -27.44 5.29 -24.81
CA ARG A 12 -26.09 5.35 -24.21
C ARG A 12 -26.25 5.37 -22.70
N ALA A 13 -25.89 4.27 -22.03
CA ALA A 13 -25.74 4.24 -20.59
C ALA A 13 -24.64 5.23 -20.18
N SER A 14 -25.03 6.37 -19.59
CA SER A 14 -24.11 7.33 -19.01
C SER A 14 -23.51 6.75 -17.73
N GLY A 15 -22.26 6.28 -17.84
CA GLY A 15 -21.48 5.85 -16.68
C GLY A 15 -21.31 7.03 -15.71
N ARG A 16 -22.06 7.00 -14.61
CA ARG A 16 -21.92 7.92 -13.49
C ARG A 16 -20.50 7.78 -12.93
N ARG A 17 -19.61 8.70 -13.31
CA ARG A 17 -18.27 8.84 -12.73
C ARG A 17 -18.46 9.19 -11.25
N ARG A 18 -18.41 8.19 -10.37
CA ARG A 18 -18.40 8.41 -8.93
C ARG A 18 -17.12 9.19 -8.58
N PRO A 19 -17.17 10.22 -7.73
CA PRO A 19 -16.00 11.02 -7.39
C PRO A 19 -15.10 10.21 -6.44
N ALA A 20 -14.30 9.30 -7.01
CA ALA A 20 -13.27 8.55 -6.28
C ALA A 20 -12.24 9.48 -5.61
N SER A 21 -12.17 10.74 -6.04
CA SER A 21 -11.31 11.79 -5.50
C SER A 21 -11.65 12.20 -4.06
N VAL A 22 -12.93 12.23 -3.67
CA VAL A 22 -13.32 12.67 -2.31
C VAL A 22 -13.01 11.59 -1.27
N LEU A 23 -13.20 10.32 -1.61
CA LEU A 23 -12.81 9.19 -0.75
C LEU A 23 -11.29 9.09 -0.58
N GLY A 24 -10.52 9.40 -1.63
CA GLY A 24 -9.05 9.45 -1.55
C GLY A 24 -8.54 10.56 -0.62
N LEU A 25 -9.17 11.74 -0.66
CA LEU A 25 -8.81 12.86 0.21
C LEU A 25 -9.14 12.61 1.69
N VAL A 26 -10.26 11.95 1.99
CA VAL A 26 -10.64 11.60 3.37
C VAL A 26 -9.70 10.51 3.93
N ALA A 27 -9.37 9.50 3.12
CA ALA A 27 -8.41 8.48 3.52
C ALA A 27 -7.00 9.08 3.76
N LEU A 28 -6.57 10.01 2.91
CA LEU A 28 -5.31 10.72 3.08
C LEU A 28 -5.30 11.62 4.33
N ALA A 29 -6.41 12.30 4.63
CA ALA A 29 -6.54 13.12 5.83
C ALA A 29 -6.47 12.29 7.12
N LEU A 30 -7.10 11.11 7.14
CA LEU A 30 -7.02 10.17 8.27
C LEU A 30 -5.63 9.56 8.45
N LEU A 31 -4.89 9.36 7.35
CA LEU A 31 -3.50 8.91 7.39
C LEU A 31 -2.54 10.00 7.91
N VAL A 32 -2.83 11.27 7.64
CA VAL A 32 -1.98 12.41 8.03
C VAL A 32 -2.27 12.89 9.47
N SER A 33 -3.45 12.61 10.03
CA SER A 33 -3.82 13.07 11.39
C SER A 33 -3.09 12.36 12.55
N GLY A 34 -2.20 11.39 12.29
CA GLY A 34 -1.48 10.61 13.32
C GLY A 34 -0.09 11.13 13.70
N CYS A 35 0.23 12.39 13.46
CA CYS A 35 1.60 12.93 13.52
C CYS A 35 2.08 13.35 14.95
N SER A 36 1.67 12.65 16.00
CA SER A 36 2.28 12.80 17.34
C SER A 36 3.09 11.54 17.65
N SER A 37 4.42 11.65 17.58
CA SER A 37 5.36 10.56 17.87
C SER A 37 5.29 10.06 19.32
N GLU A 38 4.84 10.92 20.25
CA GLU A 38 4.71 10.60 21.69
C GLU A 38 3.54 9.64 21.98
N GLU A 39 2.53 9.59 21.10
CA GLU A 39 1.33 8.74 21.25
C GLU A 39 1.23 7.63 20.19
N LEU A 40 2.34 7.28 19.55
CA LEU A 40 2.36 6.11 18.68
C LEU A 40 2.09 4.86 19.53
N PRO A 41 1.15 3.98 19.12
CA PRO A 41 0.86 2.77 19.87
C PRO A 41 2.15 1.96 20.01
N ARG A 42 2.45 1.54 21.23
CA ARG A 42 3.68 0.79 21.57
C ARG A 42 3.69 -0.63 20.99
N LEU A 43 2.58 -1.04 20.35
CA LEU A 43 2.40 -2.30 19.62
C LEU A 43 2.99 -3.51 20.37
N GLY A 44 2.67 -3.62 21.67
CA GLY A 44 3.07 -4.76 22.51
C GLY A 44 4.31 -4.56 23.37
N LEU A 45 5.03 -3.43 23.28
CA LEU A 45 6.14 -3.12 24.20
C LEU A 45 5.66 -2.43 25.50
N PRO A 46 6.29 -2.73 26.66
CA PRO A 46 6.05 -2.01 27.91
C PRO A 46 6.57 -0.57 27.86
N GLU A 47 6.20 0.24 28.85
CA GLU A 47 6.70 1.62 28.98
C GLU A 47 8.20 1.66 29.21
N ALA A 48 8.89 2.55 28.50
CA ALA A 48 10.30 2.83 28.74
C ALA A 48 10.46 3.61 30.05
N VAL A 49 11.01 2.95 31.07
CA VAL A 49 11.35 3.58 32.37
C VAL A 49 12.77 4.15 32.39
N THR A 50 13.58 3.86 31.38
CA THR A 50 14.97 4.33 31.22
C THR A 50 15.18 5.01 29.87
N ASP A 51 16.19 5.87 29.78
CA ASP A 51 16.57 6.52 28.51
C ASP A 51 16.96 5.50 27.44
N LYS A 52 17.65 4.44 27.84
CA LYS A 52 17.98 3.31 26.95
C LYS A 52 16.74 2.56 26.46
N GLY A 53 15.72 2.42 27.31
CA GLY A 53 14.43 1.87 26.91
C GLY A 53 13.73 2.71 25.85
N ARG A 54 13.85 4.05 25.91
CA ARG A 54 13.24 4.96 24.94
C ARG A 54 13.86 4.83 23.55
N VAL A 55 15.18 4.60 23.46
CA VAL A 55 15.86 4.28 22.19
C VAL A 55 15.26 3.03 21.55
N VAL A 56 15.11 1.94 22.32
CA VAL A 56 14.53 0.68 21.82
C VAL A 56 13.08 0.85 21.37
N VAL A 57 12.26 1.58 22.13
CA VAL A 57 10.85 1.85 21.77
C VAL A 57 10.76 2.65 20.48
N ASN A 58 11.63 3.64 20.28
CA ASN A 58 11.65 4.45 19.06
C ASN A 58 12.02 3.59 17.83
N LEU A 59 13.03 2.74 17.93
CA LEU A 59 13.40 1.80 16.86
C LEU A 59 12.26 0.84 16.54
N TRP A 60 11.60 0.31 17.56
CA TRP A 60 10.45 -0.59 17.42
C TRP A 60 9.28 0.08 16.69
N GLN A 61 8.86 1.25 17.14
CA GLN A 61 7.78 2.02 16.50
C GLN A 61 8.13 2.36 15.06
N GLY A 62 9.36 2.80 14.80
CA GLY A 62 9.86 3.07 13.45
C GLY A 62 9.81 1.83 12.55
N SER A 63 10.20 0.66 13.07
CA SER A 63 10.16 -0.61 12.33
C SER A 63 8.72 -1.03 11.96
N TRP A 64 7.77 -0.83 12.88
CA TRP A 64 6.36 -1.11 12.62
C TRP A 64 5.75 -0.16 11.60
N ILE A 65 6.06 1.13 11.68
CA ILE A 65 5.61 2.10 10.68
C ILE A 65 6.13 1.70 9.30
N ALA A 66 7.41 1.37 9.18
CA ALA A 66 7.99 0.91 7.92
C ALA A 66 7.30 -0.36 7.41
N ALA A 67 7.07 -1.35 8.29
CA ALA A 67 6.37 -2.59 7.95
C ALA A 67 4.92 -2.34 7.50
N LEU A 68 4.19 -1.45 8.18
CA LEU A 68 2.82 -1.10 7.84
C LEU A 68 2.74 -0.36 6.50
N LEU A 69 3.71 0.51 6.18
CA LEU A 69 3.77 1.17 4.88
C LEU A 69 3.95 0.16 3.74
N VAL A 70 4.88 -0.80 3.91
CA VAL A 70 5.08 -1.88 2.92
C VAL A 70 3.85 -2.79 2.84
N GLY A 71 3.27 -3.16 3.98
CA GLY A 71 2.06 -3.99 4.04
C GLY A 71 0.86 -3.34 3.37
N ALA A 72 0.62 -2.05 3.65
CA ALA A 72 -0.44 -1.27 3.02
C ALA A 72 -0.24 -1.16 1.51
N LEU A 73 0.99 -0.96 1.04
CA LEU A 73 1.32 -0.96 -0.40
C LEU A 73 0.95 -2.31 -1.03
N VAL A 74 1.42 -3.41 -0.46
CA VAL A 74 1.20 -4.76 -1.00
C VAL A 74 -0.29 -5.11 -0.98
N TRP A 75 -0.99 -4.89 0.13
CA TRP A 75 -2.44 -5.13 0.22
C TRP A 75 -3.24 -4.24 -0.75
N GLY A 76 -2.84 -2.98 -0.91
CA GLY A 76 -3.42 -2.07 -1.89
C GLY A 76 -3.27 -2.57 -3.33
N LEU A 77 -2.07 -3.04 -3.69
CA LEU A 77 -1.80 -3.62 -5.01
C LEU A 77 -2.59 -4.92 -5.24
N ILE A 78 -2.68 -5.79 -4.23
CA ILE A 78 -3.49 -7.02 -4.30
C ILE A 78 -4.96 -6.67 -4.53
N ALA A 79 -5.53 -5.78 -3.72
CA ALA A 79 -6.92 -5.34 -3.85
C ALA A 79 -7.18 -4.70 -5.21
N TYR A 80 -6.26 -3.86 -5.68
CA TYR A 80 -6.32 -3.26 -7.01
C TYR A 80 -6.39 -4.32 -8.11
N VAL A 81 -5.49 -5.30 -8.09
CA VAL A 81 -5.44 -6.34 -9.12
C VAL A 81 -6.72 -7.18 -9.12
N VAL A 82 -7.20 -7.58 -7.93
CA VAL A 82 -8.45 -8.34 -7.78
C VAL A 82 -9.66 -7.59 -8.34
N ILE A 83 -9.76 -6.28 -8.11
CA ILE A 83 -10.91 -5.48 -8.55
C ILE A 83 -10.86 -5.17 -10.05
N VAL A 84 -9.66 -4.82 -10.56
CA VAL A 84 -9.45 -4.35 -11.94
C VAL A 84 -9.38 -5.50 -12.93
N TYR A 85 -8.58 -6.53 -12.64
CA TYR A 85 -8.35 -7.68 -13.53
C TYR A 85 -9.28 -8.86 -13.26
N ARG A 86 -10.32 -8.66 -12.44
CA ARG A 86 -11.43 -9.62 -12.27
C ARG A 86 -12.02 -9.99 -13.64
N ARG A 87 -12.24 -11.29 -13.86
CA ARG A 87 -12.86 -11.83 -15.09
C ARG A 87 -14.27 -11.23 -15.28
N ARG A 88 -14.58 -10.82 -16.51
CA ARG A 88 -15.90 -10.32 -16.93
C ARG A 88 -16.39 -11.14 -18.11
N ALA A 89 -17.70 -11.15 -18.34
CA ALA A 89 -18.35 -11.86 -19.45
C ALA A 89 -17.80 -11.45 -20.84
N SER A 90 -17.23 -10.24 -20.97
CA SER A 90 -16.57 -9.78 -22.19
C SER A 90 -15.23 -10.46 -22.50
N HIS A 91 -14.68 -11.27 -21.59
CA HIS A 91 -13.42 -12.00 -21.74
C HIS A 91 -13.63 -13.51 -21.98
N GLU A 92 -14.84 -13.92 -22.36
CA GLU A 92 -15.16 -15.30 -22.75
C GLU A 92 -14.37 -15.67 -24.02
N GLY A 93 -13.56 -16.74 -23.97
CA GLY A 93 -12.81 -17.26 -25.12
C GLY A 93 -11.47 -16.57 -25.45
N SER A 94 -11.11 -15.46 -24.81
CA SER A 94 -9.79 -14.82 -25.00
C SER A 94 -8.73 -15.39 -24.03
N LEU A 95 -7.61 -15.90 -24.56
CA LEU A 95 -6.45 -16.29 -23.76
C LEU A 95 -5.71 -15.03 -23.24
N PRO A 96 -5.25 -15.00 -21.97
CA PRO A 96 -4.49 -13.87 -21.44
C PRO A 96 -3.11 -13.76 -22.13
N THR A 97 -2.61 -12.53 -22.28
CA THR A 97 -1.27 -12.27 -22.82
C THR A 97 -0.19 -12.87 -21.92
N GLN A 98 0.59 -13.80 -22.47
CA GLN A 98 1.73 -14.41 -21.77
C GLN A 98 2.93 -13.47 -21.83
N THR A 99 3.13 -12.67 -20.79
CA THR A 99 4.36 -11.90 -20.59
C THR A 99 5.35 -12.74 -19.80
N ARG A 100 6.58 -12.87 -20.29
CA ARG A 100 7.67 -13.62 -19.62
C ARG A 100 8.92 -12.74 -19.57
N TYR A 101 9.68 -12.84 -18.48
CA TYR A 101 10.98 -12.18 -18.30
C TYR A 101 10.93 -10.66 -18.36
N ASN A 102 10.28 -10.04 -17.37
CA ASN A 102 10.30 -8.59 -17.25
C ASN A 102 11.47 -8.19 -16.35
N LEU A 103 12.69 -8.20 -16.90
CA LEU A 103 13.92 -7.90 -16.16
C LEU A 103 13.83 -6.66 -15.25
N PRO A 104 13.25 -5.52 -15.68
CA PRO A 104 13.07 -4.36 -14.81
C PRO A 104 12.27 -4.63 -13.53
N ILE A 105 11.12 -5.32 -13.60
CA ILE A 105 10.33 -5.60 -12.40
C ILE A 105 11.02 -6.64 -11.50
N GLU A 106 11.76 -7.56 -12.10
CA GLU A 106 12.55 -8.56 -11.40
C GLU A 106 13.64 -7.94 -10.53
N ILE A 107 14.35 -6.93 -11.08
CA ILE A 107 15.32 -6.15 -10.31
C ILE A 107 14.63 -5.36 -9.19
N LEU A 108 13.46 -4.79 -9.47
CA LEU A 108 12.73 -3.98 -8.49
C LEU A 108 12.35 -4.78 -7.24
N TYR A 109 11.74 -5.96 -7.38
CA TYR A 109 11.29 -6.74 -6.21
C TYR A 109 12.43 -7.49 -5.50
N THR A 110 13.64 -7.51 -6.05
CA THR A 110 14.83 -8.11 -5.41
C THR A 110 15.69 -7.07 -4.70
N VAL A 111 15.95 -5.93 -5.35
CA VAL A 111 16.79 -4.86 -4.77
C VAL A 111 16.04 -4.09 -3.68
N THR A 112 14.75 -3.82 -3.87
CA THR A 112 13.95 -3.07 -2.88
C THR A 112 13.94 -3.72 -1.49
N PRO A 113 13.60 -5.02 -1.34
CA PRO A 113 13.62 -5.65 -0.01
C PRO A 113 15.04 -5.72 0.57
N LEU A 114 16.08 -5.88 -0.26
CA LEU A 114 17.47 -5.83 0.20
C LEU A 114 17.80 -4.47 0.83
N LEU A 115 17.46 -3.37 0.16
CA LEU A 115 17.68 -2.02 0.67
C LEU A 115 16.92 -1.77 1.98
N ALA A 116 15.67 -2.23 2.07
CA ALA A 116 14.87 -2.10 3.29
C ALA A 116 15.56 -2.77 4.49
N VAL A 117 16.12 -3.97 4.31
CA VAL A 117 16.87 -4.68 5.35
C VAL A 117 18.16 -3.96 5.71
N VAL A 118 18.92 -3.47 4.72
CA VAL A 118 20.16 -2.72 4.95
C VAL A 118 19.91 -1.45 5.78
N VAL A 119 18.85 -0.71 5.45
CA VAL A 119 18.48 0.50 6.19
C VAL A 119 18.06 0.16 7.62
N LEU A 120 17.19 -0.83 7.80
CA LEU A 120 16.77 -1.27 9.14
C LEU A 120 17.99 -1.74 9.97
N PHE A 121 18.88 -2.51 9.36
CA PHE A 121 20.11 -2.99 10.00
C PHE A 121 21.02 -1.84 10.43
N TYR A 122 21.20 -0.81 9.60
CA TYR A 122 21.99 0.37 9.96
C TYR A 122 21.46 1.04 11.22
N PHE A 123 20.14 1.25 11.32
CA PHE A 123 19.53 1.81 12.52
C PHE A 123 19.70 0.90 13.74
N THR A 124 19.48 -0.40 13.59
CA THR A 124 19.72 -1.37 14.67
C THR A 124 21.16 -1.34 15.17
N TRP A 125 22.14 -1.31 14.26
CA TRP A 125 23.56 -1.26 14.61
C TRP A 125 23.94 0.05 15.32
N ARG A 126 23.44 1.18 14.83
CA ARG A 126 23.64 2.49 15.45
C ARG A 126 23.09 2.51 16.88
N ASP A 127 21.86 2.04 17.07
CA ASP A 127 21.20 2.02 18.38
C ASP A 127 21.91 1.04 19.33
N GLN A 128 22.40 -0.08 18.82
CA GLN A 128 23.18 -1.03 19.62
C GLN A 128 24.46 -0.39 20.17
N ASN A 129 25.20 0.38 19.36
CA ASN A 129 26.40 1.07 19.84
C ASN A 129 26.07 2.14 20.88
N GLU A 130 24.98 2.89 20.66
CA GLU A 130 24.47 3.90 21.61
C GLU A 130 24.12 3.26 22.97
N LEU A 131 23.50 2.08 22.96
CA LEU A 131 23.16 1.34 24.18
C LEU A 131 24.39 0.81 24.92
N LEU A 132 25.39 0.36 24.17
CA LEU A 132 26.64 -0.19 24.69
C LEU A 132 27.69 0.88 25.03
N GLU A 133 27.42 2.16 24.71
CA GLU A 133 28.35 3.29 24.90
C GLU A 133 29.71 3.08 24.20
N LEU A 134 29.70 2.41 23.04
CA LEU A 134 30.86 2.20 22.15
C LEU A 134 30.94 3.32 21.11
#